data_AF-A0A938WL83-F1
#
_entry.id   AF-A0A938WL83-F1
#
_cell.length_a   1.000
_cell.length_b   1.000
_cell.length_c   1.000
_cell.angle_alpha   90.00
_cell.angle_beta   90.00
_cell.angle_gamma   90.00
#
_symmetry.space_group_name_H-M   'P 1'
#
loop_
_entity.id
_entity.type
_entity.pdbx_description
1 polymer ?
#
loop_
_entity_poly.entity_id
_entity_poly.type
_entity_poly.pdbx_seq_one_letter_code
_entity_poly.pdbx_strand_id
1 'polypeptide(L)'
;MSRSMVLLALLAVLAAPSASLAQAGSAGVFLRDVATGEWIIGLIGDRAVYDDCLWRCDKEAGGGYRLTSANRQVGVSLGRGRVAVGGQSHAVTEFSGPFVPPYPSPSADTMALAPLQRTDTATFVLVSRSRRQYYDYLELVDDSMPGSVLLHPHADSLGRVVVRHATRRPACLRLLSRADTVGRPIASVMAYCSPGDTALLYVDDIDGRAYFMGSQSRVNNELMAAGATSVYRLTFPMQTDGLDSALAAFGRSWAKSRLSIDSICAVRPGISAATRRCLEAYGRFCYAFECTYKAWSELTADRSGGAVRRVGRDQWRAGAMPPGGCRVCGRL
;
A
#
# COMPACT_ATOMS: atom_id res chain seq x y z
N MET A 1 -48.83 3.54 -16.86
CA MET A 1 -48.03 3.31 -15.63
C MET A 1 -47.68 4.67 -15.03
N SER A 2 -48.11 4.92 -13.79
CA SER A 2 -47.98 6.23 -13.13
C SER A 2 -46.52 6.55 -12.79
N ARG A 3 -46.09 7.81 -12.99
CA ARG A 3 -44.75 8.31 -12.61
C ARG A 3 -44.38 8.03 -11.15
N SER A 4 -45.37 7.88 -10.27
CA SER A 4 -45.18 7.51 -8.86
C SER A 4 -44.77 6.05 -8.64
N MET A 5 -45.12 5.15 -9.57
CA MET A 5 -44.75 3.73 -9.51
C MET A 5 -43.31 3.48 -9.95
N VAL A 6 -42.79 4.29 -10.89
CA VAL A 6 -41.38 4.25 -11.31
C VAL A 6 -40.46 4.81 -10.22
N LEU A 7 -40.91 5.82 -9.48
CA LEU A 7 -40.15 6.37 -8.36
C LEU A 7 -40.05 5.39 -7.18
N LEU A 8 -41.12 4.63 -6.88
CA LEU A 8 -41.08 3.59 -5.83
C LEU A 8 -40.18 2.41 -6.21
N ALA A 9 -40.12 2.03 -7.50
CA ALA A 9 -39.22 0.99 -7.97
C ALA A 9 -37.74 1.45 -7.95
N LEU A 10 -37.45 2.73 -8.23
CA LEU A 10 -36.10 3.28 -8.12
C LEU A 10 -35.67 3.54 -6.66
N LEU A 11 -36.58 3.89 -5.76
CA LEU A 11 -36.30 4.03 -4.32
C LEU A 11 -36.15 2.67 -3.62
N ALA A 12 -36.79 1.61 -4.12
CA ALA A 12 -36.60 0.24 -3.62
C ALA A 12 -35.23 -0.35 -3.99
N VAL A 13 -34.56 0.15 -5.03
CA VAL A 13 -33.18 -0.24 -5.40
C VAL A 13 -32.12 0.53 -4.57
N LEU A 14 -32.49 1.67 -3.96
CA LEU A 14 -31.61 2.47 -3.10
C LEU A 14 -31.76 2.19 -1.60
N ALA A 15 -32.66 1.27 -1.23
CA ALA A 15 -32.97 0.92 0.15
C ALA A 15 -32.76 -0.57 0.43
N ALA A 16 -31.67 -1.17 -0.04
CA ALA A 16 -31.21 -2.45 0.49
C ALA A 16 -30.48 -2.21 1.83
N PRO A 17 -31.05 -2.57 2.98
CA PRO A 17 -30.34 -2.48 4.23
C PRO A 17 -29.56 -3.77 4.47
N SER A 18 -28.26 -3.59 4.70
CA SER A 18 -27.52 -4.33 5.73
C SER A 18 -27.56 -5.86 5.60
N ALA A 19 -26.63 -6.42 4.81
CA ALA A 19 -26.14 -7.76 5.14
C ALA A 19 -25.74 -7.74 6.62
N SER A 20 -26.24 -8.70 7.38
CA SER A 20 -26.08 -8.77 8.81
C SER A 20 -24.61 -8.76 9.19
N LEU A 21 -24.18 -7.71 9.91
CA LEU A 21 -22.89 -7.61 10.62
C LEU A 21 -22.61 -8.77 11.61
N ALA A 22 -23.53 -9.73 11.74
CA ALA A 22 -23.53 -10.80 12.73
C ALA A 22 -22.94 -12.14 12.24
N GLN A 23 -22.57 -12.27 10.97
CA GLN A 23 -21.91 -13.46 10.44
C GLN A 23 -20.60 -13.05 9.76
N ALA A 24 -19.54 -12.91 10.56
CA ALA A 24 -18.19 -12.99 10.04
C ALA A 24 -18.02 -14.40 9.45
N GLY A 25 -18.31 -14.55 8.16
CA GLY A 25 -17.87 -15.69 7.38
C GLY A 25 -16.34 -15.75 7.38
N SER A 26 -15.78 -16.76 6.71
CA SER A 26 -14.32 -16.92 6.63
C SER A 26 -13.63 -15.63 6.13
N ALA A 27 -14.28 -14.85 5.27
CA ALA A 27 -13.78 -13.63 4.61
C ALA A 27 -13.59 -12.40 5.53
N GLY A 28 -14.12 -12.43 6.76
CA GLY A 28 -14.07 -11.31 7.69
C GLY A 28 -15.01 -10.13 7.34
N VAL A 29 -15.15 -9.20 8.29
CA VAL A 29 -15.98 -7.99 8.20
C VAL A 29 -15.06 -6.77 8.36
N PHE A 30 -15.07 -5.86 7.39
CA PHE A 30 -14.24 -4.64 7.42
C PHE A 30 -15.12 -3.41 7.44
N LEU A 31 -14.94 -2.57 8.46
CA LEU A 31 -15.81 -1.43 8.72
C LEU A 31 -15.03 -0.13 8.58
N ARG A 32 -15.56 0.79 7.78
CA ARG A 32 -15.00 2.13 7.63
C ARG A 32 -15.99 3.18 8.10
N ASP A 33 -15.46 4.29 8.61
CA ASP A 33 -16.25 5.45 9.00
C ASP A 33 -16.94 6.08 7.79
N VAL A 34 -18.21 6.45 7.94
CA VAL A 34 -19.02 7.04 6.87
C VAL A 34 -18.54 8.44 6.50
N ALA A 35 -18.16 9.25 7.49
CA ALA A 35 -17.83 10.66 7.29
C ALA A 35 -16.40 10.82 6.78
N THR A 36 -15.45 10.09 7.34
CA THR A 36 -14.04 10.21 6.99
C THR A 36 -13.63 9.23 5.90
N GLY A 37 -14.27 8.07 5.83
CA GLY A 37 -13.86 6.96 4.97
C GLY A 37 -12.74 6.10 5.54
N GLU A 38 -12.23 6.41 6.73
CA GLU A 38 -11.14 5.66 7.35
C GLU A 38 -11.57 4.25 7.74
N TRP A 39 -10.66 3.29 7.52
CA TRP A 39 -10.85 1.93 8.02
C TRP A 39 -10.73 1.93 9.54
N ILE A 40 -11.81 1.54 10.23
CA ILE A 40 -11.90 1.56 11.69
C ILE A 40 -11.47 0.22 12.28
N ILE A 41 -12.01 -0.88 11.76
CA ILE A 41 -11.75 -2.22 12.29
C ILE A 41 -11.99 -3.29 11.23
N GLY A 42 -11.18 -4.34 11.24
CA GLY A 42 -11.44 -5.59 10.52
C GLY A 42 -11.58 -6.75 11.49
N LEU A 43 -12.72 -7.44 11.49
CA LEU A 43 -12.98 -8.64 12.29
C LEU A 43 -12.82 -9.88 11.40
N ILE A 44 -11.83 -10.72 11.68
CA ILE A 44 -11.42 -11.84 10.80
C ILE A 44 -11.30 -13.12 11.64
N GLY A 45 -12.40 -13.86 11.73
CA GLY A 45 -12.44 -15.10 12.53
C GLY A 45 -12.10 -14.83 14.01
N ASP A 46 -11.02 -15.44 14.48
CA ASP A 46 -10.47 -15.32 15.85
C ASP A 46 -9.53 -14.11 16.04
N ARG A 47 -9.44 -13.23 15.04
CA ARG A 47 -8.52 -12.10 15.01
C ARG A 47 -9.23 -10.80 14.63
N ALA A 48 -8.64 -9.68 15.00
CA ALA A 48 -9.06 -8.37 14.51
C ALA A 48 -7.87 -7.48 14.19
N VAL A 49 -8.01 -6.61 13.19
CA VAL A 49 -7.10 -5.50 12.95
C VAL A 49 -7.77 -4.22 13.44
N TYR A 50 -7.13 -3.56 14.39
CA TYR A 50 -7.61 -2.35 15.05
C TYR A 50 -6.43 -1.61 15.69
N ASP A 51 -6.44 -0.28 15.70
CA ASP A 51 -5.41 0.53 16.37
C ASP A 51 -3.98 0.10 15.98
N ASP A 52 -3.77 -0.05 14.67
CA ASP A 52 -2.50 -0.39 14.01
C ASP A 52 -1.89 -1.73 14.47
N CYS A 53 -2.73 -2.58 15.06
CA CYS A 53 -2.32 -3.83 15.70
C CYS A 53 -3.20 -5.01 15.26
N LEU A 54 -2.62 -6.21 15.36
CA LEU A 54 -3.36 -7.46 15.32
C LEU A 54 -3.77 -7.85 16.74
N TRP A 55 -5.06 -8.10 16.92
CA TRP A 55 -5.69 -8.51 18.17
C TRP A 55 -6.20 -9.94 18.07
N ARG A 56 -6.19 -10.67 19.17
CA ARG A 56 -7.06 -11.83 19.36
C ARG A 56 -8.49 -11.32 19.55
N CYS A 57 -9.45 -11.98 18.94
CA CYS A 57 -10.86 -11.60 18.96
C CYS A 57 -11.71 -12.76 19.47
N ASP A 58 -12.34 -12.59 20.63
CA ASP A 58 -13.25 -13.58 21.20
C ASP A 58 -14.68 -13.02 21.19
N LYS A 59 -15.66 -13.82 20.72
CA LYS A 59 -17.07 -13.41 20.70
C LYS A 59 -17.66 -13.45 22.10
N GLU A 60 -18.37 -12.40 22.50
CA GLU A 60 -19.04 -12.33 23.81
C GLU A 60 -20.50 -12.79 23.72
N ALA A 61 -21.03 -13.31 24.85
CA ALA A 61 -22.40 -13.85 24.93
C ALA A 61 -23.50 -12.82 24.58
N GLY A 62 -23.20 -11.52 24.63
CA GLY A 62 -24.12 -10.43 24.26
C GLY A 62 -24.06 -9.97 22.80
N GLY A 63 -23.34 -10.67 21.91
CA GLY A 63 -23.26 -10.32 20.48
C GLY A 63 -22.19 -9.29 20.12
N GLY A 64 -21.31 -8.95 21.07
CA GLY A 64 -20.08 -8.18 20.84
C GLY A 64 -18.83 -9.05 20.74
N TYR A 65 -17.67 -8.41 20.75
CA TYR A 65 -16.37 -9.05 20.74
C TYR A 65 -15.45 -8.42 21.78
N ARG A 66 -14.54 -9.22 22.33
CA ARG A 66 -13.44 -8.76 23.16
C ARG A 66 -12.14 -8.90 22.38
N LEU A 67 -11.47 -7.78 22.18
CA LEU A 67 -10.14 -7.74 21.61
C LEU A 67 -9.11 -7.84 22.72
N THR A 68 -8.14 -8.74 22.58
CA THR A 68 -7.01 -8.87 23.52
C THR A 68 -5.68 -8.81 22.78
N SER A 69 -4.78 -7.94 23.23
CA SER A 69 -3.41 -7.83 22.72
C SER A 69 -2.47 -7.47 23.87
N ALA A 70 -1.51 -8.35 24.15
CA ALA A 70 -0.65 -8.26 25.34
C ALA A 70 -1.49 -8.02 26.61
N ASN A 71 -1.26 -6.91 27.31
CA ASN A 71 -1.96 -6.54 28.54
C ASN A 71 -3.16 -5.60 28.30
N ARG A 72 -3.57 -5.39 27.05
CA ARG A 72 -4.68 -4.51 26.67
C ARG A 72 -5.91 -5.35 26.33
N GLN A 73 -7.07 -4.86 26.75
CA GLN A 73 -8.37 -5.38 26.34
C GLN A 73 -9.26 -4.24 25.85
N VAL A 74 -10.01 -4.48 24.78
CA VAL A 74 -10.93 -3.52 24.19
C VAL A 74 -12.23 -4.22 23.82
N GLY A 75 -13.36 -3.69 24.29
CA GLY A 75 -14.69 -4.19 23.90
C GLY A 75 -15.12 -3.62 22.55
N VAL A 76 -15.76 -4.46 21.75
CA VAL A 76 -16.35 -4.11 20.45
C VAL A 76 -17.83 -4.50 20.45
N SER A 77 -18.70 -3.55 20.16
CA SER A 77 -20.13 -3.79 20.00
C SER A 77 -20.57 -3.43 18.59
N LEU A 78 -21.21 -4.37 17.90
CA LEU A 78 -21.76 -4.16 16.57
C LEU A 78 -23.23 -3.75 16.67
N GLY A 79 -23.59 -2.68 15.98
CA GLY A 79 -24.97 -2.23 15.79
C GLY A 79 -25.27 -2.03 14.31
N ARG A 80 -26.54 -1.79 13.97
CA ARG A 80 -26.91 -1.54 12.57
C ARG A 80 -26.29 -0.23 12.08
N GLY A 81 -25.34 -0.32 11.15
CA GLY A 81 -24.61 0.83 10.59
C GLY A 81 -23.72 1.56 11.60
N ARG A 82 -23.41 0.92 12.73
CA ARG A 82 -22.57 1.49 13.79
C ARG A 82 -21.66 0.44 14.38
N VAL A 83 -20.48 0.86 14.80
CA VAL A 83 -19.60 0.06 15.65
C VAL A 83 -19.17 0.91 16.84
N ALA A 84 -19.16 0.31 18.02
CA ALA A 84 -18.52 0.91 19.18
C ALA A 84 -17.26 0.12 19.50
N VAL A 85 -16.10 0.79 19.56
CA VAL A 85 -14.82 0.17 19.94
C VAL A 85 -14.23 0.97 21.09
N GLY A 86 -13.92 0.32 22.22
CA GLY A 86 -13.37 1.00 23.39
C GLY A 86 -14.29 2.09 23.96
N GLY A 87 -15.60 1.96 23.77
CA GLY A 87 -16.61 2.96 24.18
C GLY A 87 -16.82 4.10 23.19
N GLN A 88 -15.99 4.23 22.15
CA GLN A 88 -16.18 5.23 21.09
C GLN A 88 -17.06 4.67 19.98
N SER A 89 -18.12 5.38 19.60
CA SER A 89 -19.09 4.92 18.61
C SER A 89 -18.93 5.64 17.27
N HIS A 90 -18.81 4.86 16.20
CA HIS A 90 -18.62 5.31 14.82
C HIS A 90 -19.84 4.93 13.98
N ALA A 91 -20.25 5.82 13.08
CA ALA A 91 -21.17 5.47 12.00
C ALA A 91 -20.35 4.82 10.88
N VAL A 92 -20.71 3.59 10.49
CA VAL A 92 -19.86 2.79 9.60
C VAL A 92 -20.61 2.14 8.45
N THR A 93 -19.86 1.89 7.38
CA THR A 93 -20.25 1.04 6.26
C THR A 93 -19.26 -0.11 6.13
N GLU A 94 -19.76 -1.26 5.68
CA GLU A 94 -18.92 -2.41 5.37
C GLU A 94 -18.30 -2.27 3.97
N PHE A 95 -17.09 -2.77 3.78
CA PHE A 95 -16.46 -2.90 2.47
C PHE A 95 -15.78 -4.25 2.31
N SER A 96 -15.71 -4.72 1.06
CA SER A 96 -15.20 -6.06 0.72
C SER A 96 -14.39 -6.11 -0.58
N GLY A 97 -14.19 -4.96 -1.21
CA GLY A 97 -13.37 -4.82 -2.42
C GLY A 97 -11.88 -5.10 -2.15
N PRO A 98 -11.06 -5.24 -3.21
CA PRO A 98 -9.63 -5.53 -3.07
C PRO A 98 -8.87 -4.45 -2.29
N PHE A 99 -9.39 -3.21 -2.26
CA PHE A 99 -8.80 -2.07 -1.58
C PHE A 99 -9.87 -1.30 -0.80
N VAL A 100 -9.43 -0.40 0.08
CA VAL A 100 -10.34 0.56 0.73
C VAL A 100 -11.04 1.40 -0.36
N PRO A 101 -12.38 1.57 -0.30
CA PRO A 101 -13.10 2.39 -1.27
C PRO A 101 -12.59 3.85 -1.28
N PRO A 102 -12.89 4.63 -2.34
CA PRO A 102 -12.50 6.03 -2.39
C PRO A 102 -12.93 6.80 -1.14
N TYR A 103 -12.06 7.70 -0.68
CA TYR A 103 -12.35 8.59 0.43
C TYR A 103 -13.32 9.70 -0.01
N PRO A 104 -14.24 10.14 0.87
CA PRO A 104 -15.27 11.14 0.53
C PRO A 104 -14.68 12.54 0.30
N SER A 105 -13.52 12.84 0.91
CA SER A 105 -12.80 14.10 0.78
C SER A 105 -11.29 13.87 0.74
N PRO A 106 -10.52 14.76 0.10
CA PRO A 106 -9.06 14.71 0.14
C PRO A 106 -8.51 14.83 1.56
N SER A 107 -7.37 14.17 1.82
CA SER A 107 -6.61 14.41 3.05
C SER A 107 -6.12 15.85 3.14
N ALA A 108 -6.17 16.43 4.34
CA ALA A 108 -5.41 17.64 4.66
C ALA A 108 -3.91 17.37 4.83
N ASP A 109 -3.52 16.11 5.07
CA ASP A 109 -2.12 15.73 5.13
C ASP A 109 -1.46 15.94 3.76
N THR A 110 -0.39 16.70 3.78
CA THR A 110 0.38 17.01 2.59
C THR A 110 1.59 16.09 2.44
N MET A 111 2.00 15.34 3.46
CA MET A 111 3.32 14.71 3.49
C MET A 111 4.42 15.66 3.02
N ALA A 112 4.24 16.98 3.22
CA ALA A 112 5.25 17.96 2.86
C ALA A 112 6.53 17.61 3.60
N LEU A 113 7.67 18.09 3.10
CA LEU A 113 8.93 18.16 3.83
C LEU A 113 8.70 18.84 5.18
N ALA A 114 8.30 18.06 6.17
CA ALA A 114 8.41 18.46 7.54
C ALA A 114 9.91 18.73 7.77
N PRO A 115 10.26 19.73 8.59
CA PRO A 115 11.61 19.87 9.10
C PRO A 115 12.12 18.49 9.57
N LEU A 116 13.42 18.21 9.38
CA LEU A 116 14.02 16.96 9.84
C LEU A 116 13.54 16.68 11.27
N GLN A 117 12.80 15.59 11.44
CA GLN A 117 12.31 15.22 12.74
C GLN A 117 13.47 14.71 13.60
N ARG A 118 13.27 14.69 14.91
CA ARG A 118 14.15 13.92 15.78
C ARG A 118 14.17 12.49 15.27
N THR A 119 15.36 11.88 15.20
CA THR A 119 15.47 10.47 14.81
C THR A 119 14.60 9.63 15.74
N ASP A 120 13.67 8.89 15.16
CA ASP A 120 12.79 7.96 15.86
C ASP A 120 12.54 6.73 14.99
N THR A 121 11.87 5.72 15.53
CA THR A 121 11.66 4.43 14.87
C THR A 121 10.33 4.43 14.13
N ALA A 122 10.38 4.28 12.81
CA ALA A 122 9.21 3.91 12.02
C ALA A 122 9.00 2.39 12.11
N THR A 123 7.77 1.95 12.38
CA THR A 123 7.42 0.52 12.51
C THR A 123 6.46 0.11 11.40
N PHE A 124 6.84 -0.91 10.63
CA PHE A 124 5.99 -1.50 9.61
C PHE A 124 5.56 -2.89 10.05
N VAL A 125 4.25 -3.13 10.04
CA VAL A 125 3.66 -4.41 10.39
C VAL A 125 2.90 -4.96 9.19
N LEU A 126 3.26 -6.16 8.74
CA LEU A 126 2.52 -6.88 7.72
C LEU A 126 1.83 -8.07 8.39
N VAL A 127 0.53 -8.24 8.11
CA VAL A 127 -0.25 -9.39 8.56
C VAL A 127 -0.91 -10.06 7.37
N SER A 128 -0.70 -11.36 7.17
CA SER A 128 -1.43 -12.13 6.17
C SER A 128 -2.53 -12.98 6.80
N ARG A 129 -3.66 -13.11 6.11
CA ARG A 129 -4.78 -13.93 6.58
C ARG A 129 -4.38 -15.40 6.72
N SER A 130 -3.69 -15.96 5.73
CA SER A 130 -3.21 -17.35 5.75
C SER A 130 -2.04 -17.60 6.71
N ARG A 131 -1.48 -16.54 7.31
CA ARG A 131 -0.25 -16.56 8.12
C ARG A 131 1.00 -16.94 7.34
N ARG A 132 0.91 -17.08 6.02
CA ARG A 132 2.06 -17.34 5.16
C ARG A 132 2.78 -16.04 4.85
N GLN A 133 4.10 -16.14 4.70
CA GLN A 133 4.87 -15.05 4.14
C GLN A 133 4.43 -14.81 2.68
N TYR A 134 3.82 -13.65 2.44
CA TYR A 134 3.32 -13.27 1.11
C TYR A 134 4.37 -12.51 0.28
N TYR A 135 5.23 -11.73 0.94
CA TYR A 135 6.29 -10.95 0.33
C TYR A 135 7.66 -11.56 0.66
N ASP A 136 8.49 -11.79 -0.36
CA ASP A 136 9.82 -12.39 -0.21
C ASP A 136 10.90 -11.35 0.14
N TYR A 137 10.70 -10.10 -0.30
CA TYR A 137 11.64 -9.02 -0.11
C TYR A 137 10.91 -7.71 0.16
N LEU A 138 11.46 -6.96 1.10
CA LEU A 138 11.06 -5.60 1.41
C LEU A 138 12.26 -4.71 1.14
N GLU A 139 12.12 -3.80 0.19
CA GLU A 139 13.11 -2.78 -0.06
C GLU A 139 12.76 -1.55 0.76
N LEU A 140 13.66 -1.16 1.65
CA LEU A 140 13.57 0.03 2.46
C LEU A 140 14.30 1.18 1.78
N VAL A 141 13.64 2.33 1.69
CA VAL A 141 14.18 3.58 1.17
C VAL A 141 13.86 4.70 2.14
N ASP A 142 14.88 5.46 2.52
CA ASP A 142 14.81 6.65 3.35
C ASP A 142 15.89 7.63 2.87
N ASP A 143 15.62 8.92 3.01
CA ASP A 143 16.51 10.02 2.62
C ASP A 143 17.83 10.03 3.39
N SER A 144 17.87 9.39 4.56
CA SER A 144 19.09 9.25 5.36
C SER A 144 20.06 8.21 4.80
N MET A 145 19.61 7.36 3.86
CA MET A 145 20.39 6.24 3.35
C MET A 145 21.08 6.58 2.02
N PRO A 146 22.33 6.13 1.82
CA PRO A 146 23.04 6.31 0.55
C PRO A 146 22.48 5.44 -0.59
N GLY A 147 21.58 4.49 -0.28
CA GLY A 147 20.92 3.59 -1.21
C GLY A 147 19.78 2.84 -0.51
N SER A 148 19.13 1.93 -1.22
CA SER A 148 18.08 1.09 -0.61
C SER A 148 18.66 -0.12 0.11
N VAL A 149 17.91 -0.61 1.10
CA VAL A 149 18.27 -1.82 1.85
C VAL A 149 17.24 -2.89 1.53
N LEU A 150 17.70 -4.04 1.04
CA LEU A 150 16.85 -5.21 0.85
C LEU A 150 16.79 -6.02 2.14
N LEU A 151 15.57 -6.23 2.62
CA LEU A 151 15.26 -7.00 3.82
C LEU A 151 14.50 -8.27 3.43
N HIS A 152 14.81 -9.36 4.12
CA HIS A 152 14.11 -10.65 4.02
C HIS A 152 13.44 -10.96 5.37
N PRO A 153 12.34 -10.28 5.71
CA PRO A 153 11.71 -10.48 6.99
C PRO A 153 11.00 -11.83 7.05
N HIS A 154 10.96 -12.42 8.24
CA HIS A 154 10.23 -13.65 8.50
C HIS A 154 9.01 -13.37 9.35
N ALA A 155 7.92 -14.07 9.06
CA ALA A 155 6.71 -13.97 9.86
C ALA A 155 6.92 -14.61 11.24
N ASP A 156 6.38 -13.98 12.28
CA ASP A 156 6.29 -14.57 13.62
C ASP A 156 5.28 -15.72 13.67
N SER A 157 5.13 -16.34 14.84
CA SER A 157 4.19 -17.45 15.05
C SER A 157 2.71 -17.10 14.80
N LEU A 158 2.38 -15.82 14.74
CA LEU A 158 1.05 -15.31 14.44
C LEU A 158 0.89 -14.92 12.96
N GLY A 159 1.92 -15.12 12.14
CA GLY A 159 1.93 -14.74 10.73
C GLY A 159 2.23 -13.26 10.49
N ARG A 160 2.82 -12.56 11.47
CA ARG A 160 3.11 -11.13 11.39
C ARG A 160 4.58 -10.90 11.06
N VAL A 161 4.84 -10.04 10.10
CA VAL A 161 6.17 -9.51 9.82
C VAL A 161 6.26 -8.13 10.45
N VAL A 162 7.32 -7.87 11.22
CA VAL A 162 7.57 -6.56 11.84
C VAL A 162 8.94 -6.05 11.41
N VAL A 163 8.98 -4.90 10.76
CA VAL A 163 10.21 -4.19 10.38
C VAL A 163 10.28 -2.89 11.16
N ARG A 164 11.44 -2.61 11.75
CA ARG A 164 11.71 -1.36 12.48
C ARG A 164 12.92 -0.67 11.88
N HIS A 165 12.79 0.62 11.64
CA HIS A 165 13.87 1.42 11.08
C HIS A 165 13.92 2.80 11.73
N ALA A 166 15.11 3.20 12.17
CA ALA A 166 15.34 4.54 12.68
C ALA A 166 15.44 5.51 11.50
N THR A 167 14.62 6.56 11.50
CA THR A 167 14.58 7.57 10.44
C THR A 167 14.23 8.94 11.02
N ARG A 168 14.46 10.00 10.24
CA ARG A 168 14.11 11.40 10.54
C ARG A 168 12.97 11.92 9.67
N ARG A 169 12.46 11.10 8.76
CA ARG A 169 11.41 11.40 7.79
C ARG A 169 10.55 10.17 7.55
N PRO A 170 9.39 10.28 6.89
CA PRO A 170 8.62 9.10 6.51
C PRO A 170 9.48 8.14 5.67
N ALA A 171 9.69 6.93 6.19
CA ALA A 171 10.37 5.87 5.45
C ALA A 171 9.41 5.26 4.42
N CYS A 172 9.93 4.84 3.28
CA CYS A 172 9.19 4.12 2.25
C CYS A 172 9.65 2.65 2.22
N LEU A 173 8.71 1.70 2.35
CA LEU A 173 8.96 0.29 2.07
C LEU A 173 8.25 -0.10 0.80
N ARG A 174 9.02 -0.65 -0.14
CA ARG A 174 8.49 -1.35 -1.30
C ARG A 174 8.46 -2.85 -1.00
N LEU A 175 7.26 -3.37 -0.84
CA LEU A 175 7.01 -4.79 -0.70
C LEU A 175 6.87 -5.40 -2.08
N LEU A 176 7.54 -6.53 -2.32
CA LEU A 176 7.52 -7.22 -3.59
C LEU A 176 7.24 -8.71 -3.35
N SER A 177 6.18 -9.19 -4.00
CA SER A 177 5.66 -10.53 -3.82
C SER A 177 6.46 -11.55 -4.62
N ARG A 178 6.26 -12.82 -4.33
CA ARG A 178 6.77 -13.96 -5.10
C ARG A 178 6.48 -13.84 -6.60
N ALA A 179 7.32 -14.47 -7.42
CA ALA A 179 7.17 -14.48 -8.87
C ALA A 179 5.85 -15.11 -9.37
N ASP A 180 5.25 -16.03 -8.62
CA ASP A 180 3.97 -16.67 -8.93
C ASP A 180 2.74 -15.77 -8.66
N THR A 181 2.92 -14.65 -7.97
CA THR A 181 1.86 -13.67 -7.70
C THR A 181 1.94 -12.41 -8.56
N VAL A 182 2.87 -12.33 -9.52
CA VAL A 182 3.15 -11.15 -10.37
C VAL A 182 1.95 -10.62 -11.18
N GLY A 183 0.87 -11.39 -11.29
CA GLY A 183 -0.40 -10.93 -11.89
C GLY A 183 -1.39 -10.25 -10.94
N ARG A 184 -1.14 -10.25 -9.62
CA ARG A 184 -2.11 -9.77 -8.63
C ARG A 184 -1.91 -8.27 -8.32
N PRO A 185 -2.98 -7.50 -8.07
CA PRO A 185 -2.87 -6.08 -7.72
C PRO A 185 -2.03 -5.80 -6.46
N ILE A 186 -1.97 -6.79 -5.56
CA ILE A 186 -1.21 -6.77 -4.30
C ILE A 186 0.22 -7.32 -4.45
N ALA A 187 0.70 -7.56 -5.67
CA ALA A 187 2.03 -8.14 -5.91
C ALA A 187 3.17 -7.17 -5.57
N SER A 188 2.91 -5.87 -5.60
CA SER A 188 3.86 -4.90 -5.07
C SER A 188 3.10 -3.75 -4.44
N VAL A 189 3.59 -3.32 -3.28
CA VAL A 189 2.95 -2.30 -2.45
C VAL A 189 4.03 -1.32 -2.01
N MET A 190 3.70 -0.04 -2.02
CA MET A 190 4.50 0.99 -1.36
C MET A 190 3.81 1.36 -0.06
N ALA A 191 4.57 1.38 1.02
CA ALA A 191 4.12 1.74 2.35
C ALA A 191 4.97 2.88 2.89
N TYR A 192 4.34 3.95 3.33
CA TYR A 192 4.98 5.07 4.02
C TYR A 192 4.66 5.00 5.51
N CYS A 193 5.63 5.29 6.37
CA CYS A 193 5.43 5.42 7.81
C CYS A 193 6.33 6.50 8.37
N SER A 194 5.76 7.39 9.17
CA SER A 194 6.50 8.44 9.86
C SER A 194 7.37 7.87 11.00
N PRO A 195 8.46 8.56 11.38
CA PRO A 195 9.19 8.28 12.61
C PRO A 195 8.26 8.32 13.84
N GLY A 196 8.39 7.34 14.73
CA GLY A 196 7.60 7.25 15.97
C GLY A 196 6.24 6.55 15.80
N ASP A 197 5.78 6.32 14.57
CA ASP A 197 4.48 5.72 14.29
C ASP A 197 4.58 4.26 13.82
N THR A 198 3.41 3.64 13.65
CA THR A 198 3.23 2.31 13.03
C THR A 198 2.35 2.38 11.79
N ALA A 199 2.78 1.76 10.70
CA ALA A 199 1.94 1.47 9.54
C ALA A 199 1.69 -0.04 9.46
N LEU A 200 0.42 -0.44 9.55
CA LEU A 200 0.00 -1.84 9.44
C LEU A 200 -0.63 -2.11 8.07
N LEU A 201 -0.09 -3.07 7.35
CA LEU A 201 -0.65 -3.65 6.12
C LEU A 201 -1.30 -5.00 6.44
N TYR A 202 -2.62 -5.08 6.33
CA TYR A 202 -3.34 -6.35 6.32
C TYR A 202 -3.47 -6.86 4.89
N VAL A 203 -3.12 -8.11 4.65
CA VAL A 203 -3.24 -8.80 3.36
C VAL A 203 -4.14 -10.02 3.52
N ASP A 204 -5.27 -9.98 2.84
CA ASP A 204 -6.08 -11.16 2.57
C ASP A 204 -5.56 -11.83 1.29
N ASP A 205 -4.59 -12.72 1.44
CA ASP A 205 -3.95 -13.43 0.34
C ASP A 205 -4.84 -14.51 -0.29
N ILE A 206 -5.97 -14.82 0.36
CA ILE A 206 -6.98 -15.76 -0.10
C ILE A 206 -7.95 -15.05 -1.04
N ASP A 207 -8.57 -13.96 -0.58
CA ASP A 207 -9.59 -13.22 -1.34
C ASP A 207 -9.00 -12.04 -2.15
N GLY A 208 -7.69 -11.82 -2.09
CA GLY A 208 -6.97 -10.81 -2.87
C GLY A 208 -7.23 -9.38 -2.42
N ARG A 209 -7.31 -9.16 -1.11
CA ARG A 209 -7.58 -7.83 -0.51
C ARG A 209 -6.35 -7.33 0.23
N ALA A 210 -6.17 -6.01 0.29
CA ALA A 210 -5.14 -5.41 1.13
C ALA A 210 -5.53 -4.01 1.60
N TYR A 211 -5.33 -3.76 2.90
CA TYR A 211 -5.75 -2.53 3.58
C TYR A 211 -4.66 -2.05 4.54
N PHE A 212 -4.42 -0.74 4.56
CA PHE A 212 -3.55 -0.08 5.52
C PHE A 212 -4.33 0.55 6.68
N MET A 213 -3.77 0.43 7.87
CA MET A 213 -4.17 1.15 9.09
C MET A 213 -2.94 1.86 9.68
N GLY A 214 -3.16 2.99 10.34
CA GLY A 214 -2.13 3.72 11.07
C GLY A 214 -1.47 4.86 10.31
N SER A 215 -0.18 5.04 10.57
CA SER A 215 0.62 6.12 9.98
C SER A 215 0.46 6.14 8.48
N GLN A 216 0.10 7.31 7.95
CA GLN A 216 -0.07 7.53 6.51
C GLN A 216 -1.03 6.55 5.82
N SER A 217 -1.93 5.90 6.56
CA SER A 217 -2.84 4.86 6.04
C SER A 217 -3.68 5.33 4.88
N ARG A 218 -4.21 6.56 4.92
CA ARG A 218 -4.93 7.15 3.79
C ARG A 218 -4.07 7.22 2.52
N VAL A 219 -2.87 7.80 2.60
CA VAL A 219 -1.97 7.88 1.43
C VAL A 219 -1.61 6.48 0.93
N ASN A 220 -1.28 5.57 1.83
CA ASN A 220 -0.94 4.19 1.49
C ASN A 220 -2.11 3.45 0.81
N ASN A 221 -3.33 3.60 1.32
CA ASN A 221 -4.55 3.03 0.73
C ASN A 221 -4.86 3.64 -0.64
N GLU A 222 -4.74 4.96 -0.79
CA GLU A 222 -4.96 5.64 -2.07
C GLU A 222 -3.92 5.23 -3.11
N LEU A 223 -2.63 5.13 -2.75
CA LEU A 223 -1.56 4.65 -3.63
C LEU A 223 -1.78 3.22 -4.10
N MET A 224 -2.21 2.35 -3.19
CA MET A 224 -2.53 0.97 -3.51
C MET A 224 -3.71 0.89 -4.46
N ALA A 225 -4.80 1.61 -4.17
CA ALA A 225 -5.98 1.65 -5.03
C ALA A 225 -5.70 2.33 -6.38
N ALA A 226 -4.78 3.29 -6.45
CA ALA A 226 -4.34 3.94 -7.69
C ALA A 226 -3.48 3.02 -8.56
N GLY A 227 -3.00 1.89 -8.00
CA GLY A 227 -2.10 0.99 -8.67
C GLY A 227 -0.77 1.66 -8.97
N ALA A 228 -0.11 2.26 -7.97
CA ALA A 228 1.21 2.89 -8.15
C ALA A 228 2.24 1.97 -8.86
N THR A 229 2.11 0.65 -8.68
CA THR A 229 2.90 -0.38 -9.37
C THR A 229 2.58 -0.54 -10.87
N SER A 230 1.37 -0.16 -11.30
CA SER A 230 1.04 -0.04 -12.72
C SER A 230 1.76 1.14 -13.37
N VAL A 231 2.01 2.22 -12.61
CA VAL A 231 2.82 3.37 -13.08
C VAL A 231 4.27 2.96 -13.33
N TYR A 232 4.83 2.07 -12.50
CA TYR A 232 6.16 1.46 -12.72
C TYR A 232 6.23 0.65 -14.02
N ARG A 233 5.20 -0.15 -14.32
CA ARG A 233 5.16 -0.98 -15.53
C ARG A 233 5.17 -0.15 -16.81
N LEU A 234 4.62 1.07 -16.77
CA LEU A 234 4.66 1.98 -17.91
C LEU A 234 6.07 2.50 -18.20
N THR A 235 6.93 2.63 -17.18
CA THR A 235 8.30 3.17 -17.28
C THR A 235 9.40 2.19 -17.67
N PHE A 236 9.07 0.91 -17.86
CA PHE A 236 10.06 -0.17 -17.89
C PHE A 236 10.24 -0.91 -19.24
N PRO A 237 10.29 -0.26 -20.42
CA PRO A 237 10.63 -1.01 -21.61
C PRO A 237 12.13 -1.38 -21.55
N MET A 238 12.45 -2.67 -21.49
CA MET A 238 13.82 -3.15 -21.68
C MET A 238 14.27 -2.77 -23.10
N GLN A 239 15.11 -1.75 -23.23
CA GLN A 239 15.58 -1.29 -24.54
C GLN A 239 16.93 -1.90 -24.88
N THR A 240 16.94 -2.70 -25.95
CA THR A 240 18.15 -3.21 -26.59
C THR A 240 18.84 -2.18 -27.49
N ASP A 241 18.16 -1.06 -27.75
CA ASP A 241 18.66 0.01 -28.62
C ASP A 241 19.80 0.81 -27.96
N GLY A 242 20.57 1.55 -28.76
CA GLY A 242 21.63 2.45 -28.26
C GLY A 242 21.12 3.55 -27.32
N LEU A 243 22.04 4.19 -26.60
CA LEU A 243 21.74 5.15 -25.52
C LEU A 243 20.72 6.22 -25.92
N ASP A 244 20.91 6.91 -27.05
CA ASP A 244 20.04 8.02 -27.45
C ASP A 244 18.60 7.57 -27.74
N SER A 245 18.42 6.42 -28.41
CA SER A 245 17.10 5.84 -28.65
C SER A 245 16.41 5.48 -27.34
N ALA A 246 17.16 4.88 -26.40
CA ALA A 246 16.66 4.50 -25.10
C ALA A 246 16.26 5.73 -24.25
N LEU A 247 17.09 6.78 -24.19
CA LEU A 247 16.77 8.02 -23.48
C LEU A 247 15.50 8.68 -24.04
N ALA A 248 15.37 8.76 -25.36
CA ALA A 248 14.16 9.29 -25.99
C ALA A 248 12.92 8.44 -25.68
N ALA A 249 13.06 7.11 -25.63
CA ALA A 249 11.98 6.20 -25.26
C ALA A 249 11.56 6.35 -23.79
N PHE A 250 12.52 6.47 -22.87
CA PHE A 250 12.25 6.73 -21.46
C PHE A 250 11.53 8.07 -21.27
N GLY A 251 11.92 9.11 -22.01
CA GLY A 251 11.24 10.41 -21.98
C GLY A 251 9.77 10.32 -22.43
N ARG A 252 9.50 9.59 -23.52
CA ARG A 252 8.12 9.32 -23.99
C ARG A 252 7.32 8.52 -22.96
N SER A 253 7.94 7.53 -22.34
CA SER A 253 7.29 6.72 -21.31
C SER A 253 6.95 7.56 -20.07
N TRP A 254 7.87 8.40 -19.59
CA TRP A 254 7.61 9.32 -18.50
C TRP A 254 6.42 10.26 -18.80
N ALA A 255 6.35 10.80 -20.02
CA ALA A 255 5.21 11.61 -20.43
C ALA A 255 3.87 10.83 -20.36
N LYS A 256 3.86 9.56 -20.76
CA LYS A 256 2.67 8.68 -20.63
C LYS A 256 2.31 8.41 -19.17
N SER A 257 3.30 8.20 -18.30
CA SER A 257 3.08 8.02 -16.86
C SER A 257 2.45 9.26 -16.23
N ARG A 258 2.91 10.47 -16.60
CA ARG A 258 2.29 11.73 -16.14
C ARG A 258 0.82 11.84 -16.54
N LEU A 259 0.50 11.56 -17.81
CA LEU A 259 -0.89 11.55 -18.29
C LEU A 259 -1.75 10.52 -17.54
N SER A 260 -1.17 9.36 -17.22
CA SER A 260 -1.87 8.33 -16.44
C SER A 260 -2.14 8.80 -15.00
N ILE A 261 -1.18 9.48 -14.36
CA ILE A 261 -1.37 10.09 -13.04
C ILE A 261 -2.48 11.14 -13.08
N ASP A 262 -2.46 12.04 -14.08
CA ASP A 262 -3.50 13.05 -14.26
C ASP A 262 -4.88 12.40 -14.45
N SER A 263 -4.98 11.33 -15.25
CA SER A 263 -6.21 10.57 -15.45
C SER A 263 -6.72 9.92 -14.16
N ILE A 264 -5.83 9.27 -13.38
CA ILE A 264 -6.16 8.68 -12.07
C ILE A 264 -6.72 9.75 -11.12
N CYS A 265 -6.10 10.92 -11.09
CA CYS A 265 -6.52 12.02 -10.22
C CYS A 265 -7.85 12.61 -10.68
N ALA A 266 -8.07 12.75 -11.99
CA ALA A 266 -9.29 13.32 -12.55
C ALA A 266 -10.54 12.47 -12.24
N VAL A 267 -10.42 11.13 -12.25
CA VAL A 267 -11.54 10.22 -11.97
C VAL A 267 -11.73 9.92 -10.47
N ARG A 268 -10.89 10.50 -9.59
CA ARG A 268 -10.91 10.29 -8.14
C ARG A 268 -10.74 11.61 -7.39
N PRO A 269 -11.78 12.46 -7.35
CA PRO A 269 -11.68 13.80 -6.75
C PRO A 269 -11.34 13.78 -5.24
N GLY A 270 -11.57 12.66 -4.55
CA GLY A 270 -11.18 12.46 -3.16
C GLY A 270 -9.71 12.08 -2.93
N ILE A 271 -8.89 11.91 -3.97
CA ILE A 271 -7.47 11.56 -3.83
C ILE A 271 -6.70 12.72 -3.17
N SER A 272 -5.84 12.41 -2.21
CA SER A 272 -5.04 13.43 -1.54
C SER A 272 -3.95 14.00 -2.44
N ALA A 273 -3.58 15.26 -2.18
CA ALA A 273 -2.43 15.90 -2.82
C ALA A 273 -1.12 15.16 -2.50
N ALA A 274 -1.03 14.55 -1.31
CA ALA A 274 0.11 13.74 -0.89
C ALA A 274 0.28 12.50 -1.79
N THR A 275 -0.81 11.78 -2.07
CA THR A 275 -0.80 10.63 -3.00
C THR A 275 -0.37 11.05 -4.40
N ARG A 276 -0.90 12.15 -4.94
CA ARG A 276 -0.47 12.67 -6.25
C ARG A 276 1.04 12.94 -6.27
N ARG A 277 1.57 13.62 -5.24
CA ARG A 277 3.01 13.87 -5.11
C ARG A 277 3.81 12.57 -5.07
N CYS A 278 3.37 11.56 -4.31
CA CYS A 278 4.04 10.27 -4.24
C CYS A 278 4.07 9.55 -5.60
N LEU A 279 2.96 9.57 -6.35
CA LEU A 279 2.91 9.00 -7.71
C LEU A 279 3.85 9.72 -8.67
N GLU A 280 3.86 11.06 -8.66
CA GLU A 280 4.77 11.85 -9.50
C GLU A 280 6.23 11.63 -9.15
N ALA A 281 6.55 11.62 -7.84
CA ALA A 281 7.88 11.35 -7.32
C ALA A 281 8.38 9.97 -7.74
N TYR A 282 7.53 8.95 -7.59
CA TYR A 282 7.86 7.59 -7.96
C TYR A 282 8.12 7.47 -9.46
N GLY A 283 7.28 8.07 -10.30
CA GLY A 283 7.50 8.07 -11.75
C GLY A 283 8.78 8.81 -12.17
N ARG A 284 9.12 9.92 -11.53
CA ARG A 284 10.41 10.63 -11.75
C ARG A 284 11.60 9.77 -11.34
N PHE A 285 11.52 9.10 -10.20
CA PHE A 285 12.55 8.19 -9.72
C PHE A 285 12.80 7.07 -10.74
N CYS A 286 11.74 6.42 -11.23
CA CYS A 286 11.87 5.34 -12.21
C CYS A 286 12.51 5.83 -13.51
N TYR A 287 12.07 6.99 -14.03
CA TYR A 287 12.68 7.61 -15.19
C TYR A 287 14.18 7.89 -15.00
N ALA A 288 14.56 8.48 -13.86
CA ALA A 288 15.94 8.79 -13.56
C ALA A 288 16.80 7.52 -13.41
N PHE A 289 16.26 6.49 -12.77
CA PHE A 289 16.90 5.18 -12.62
C PHE A 289 17.20 4.56 -13.99
N GLU A 290 16.21 4.49 -14.88
CA GLU A 290 16.39 3.89 -16.22
C GLU A 290 17.44 4.62 -17.05
N CYS A 291 17.38 5.96 -17.08
CA CYS A 291 18.36 6.78 -17.78
C CYS A 291 19.78 6.54 -17.24
N THR A 292 19.93 6.50 -15.92
CA THR A 292 21.23 6.29 -15.26
C THR A 292 21.75 4.87 -15.51
N TYR A 293 20.90 3.87 -15.36
CA TYR A 293 21.24 2.47 -15.57
C TYR A 293 21.66 2.20 -17.01
N LYS A 294 20.91 2.72 -17.99
CA LYS A 294 21.25 2.57 -19.41
C LYS A 294 22.58 3.26 -19.74
N ALA A 295 22.78 4.50 -19.29
CA ALA A 295 24.05 5.19 -19.49
C ALA A 295 25.23 4.40 -18.88
N TRP A 296 25.06 3.89 -17.65
CA TRP A 296 26.08 3.07 -17.00
C TRP A 296 26.36 1.76 -17.76
N SER A 297 25.31 1.08 -18.24
CA SER A 297 25.42 -0.17 -19.00
C SER A 297 26.20 0.03 -20.31
N GLU A 298 25.92 1.10 -21.04
CA GLU A 298 26.66 1.44 -22.28
C GLU A 298 28.14 1.79 -21.97
N LEU A 299 28.40 2.62 -20.96
CA LEU A 299 29.75 2.99 -20.54
C LEU A 299 30.61 1.80 -20.07
N THR A 300 29.97 0.75 -19.56
CA THR A 300 30.66 -0.45 -19.05
C THR A 300 30.72 -1.60 -20.05
N ALA A 301 29.82 -1.62 -21.05
CA ALA A 301 29.88 -2.55 -22.18
C ALA A 301 31.17 -2.37 -23.00
N ASP A 302 31.60 -1.12 -23.22
CA ASP A 302 32.84 -0.80 -23.94
C ASP A 302 34.11 -1.21 -23.19
N ARG A 303 34.05 -1.37 -21.87
CA ARG A 303 35.22 -1.71 -21.03
C ARG A 303 35.47 -3.21 -20.87
N SER A 304 34.54 -4.07 -21.30
CA SER A 304 34.49 -5.47 -20.85
C SER A 304 34.49 -6.52 -21.95
N GLY A 305 34.82 -6.14 -23.20
CA GLY A 305 35.14 -7.08 -24.28
C GLY A 305 34.18 -8.27 -24.35
N GLY A 306 32.90 -8.02 -24.63
CA GLY A 306 31.90 -9.06 -24.93
C GLY A 306 31.45 -10.00 -23.79
N ALA A 307 32.14 -10.03 -22.65
CA ALA A 307 31.82 -10.98 -21.57
C ALA A 307 30.61 -10.57 -20.70
N VAL A 308 30.30 -9.27 -20.62
CA VAL A 308 29.21 -8.74 -19.75
C VAL A 308 27.80 -9.01 -20.32
N ARG A 309 27.67 -9.34 -21.62
CA ARG A 309 26.36 -9.69 -22.22
C ARG A 309 25.72 -10.94 -21.58
N ARG A 310 26.48 -11.83 -20.94
CA ARG A 310 25.93 -13.02 -20.25
C ARG A 310 25.58 -12.74 -18.78
N VAL A 311 26.41 -11.98 -18.06
CA VAL A 311 26.24 -11.77 -16.61
C VAL A 311 24.97 -10.96 -16.28
N GLY A 312 24.62 -9.98 -17.12
CA GLY A 312 23.39 -9.19 -16.93
C GLY A 312 22.10 -10.00 -17.07
N ARG A 313 22.12 -11.14 -17.76
CA ARG A 313 20.93 -12.00 -17.90
C ARG A 313 20.74 -12.93 -16.69
N ASP A 314 21.83 -13.29 -16.02
CA ASP A 314 21.82 -14.24 -14.90
C ASP A 314 21.75 -13.55 -13.52
N GLN A 315 22.30 -12.35 -13.34
CA GLN A 315 22.14 -11.57 -12.09
C GLN A 315 20.68 -11.12 -11.85
N TRP A 316 19.89 -10.97 -12.91
CA TRP A 316 18.46 -10.65 -12.82
C TRP A 316 17.61 -11.81 -12.30
N ARG A 317 18.06 -13.07 -12.43
CA ARG A 317 17.44 -14.19 -11.71
C ARG A 317 17.73 -14.17 -10.21
N ALA A 318 18.72 -13.38 -9.77
CA ALA A 318 19.20 -13.34 -8.39
C ALA A 318 18.91 -12.02 -7.65
N GLY A 319 18.19 -11.06 -8.25
CA GLY A 319 17.71 -9.86 -7.53
C GLY A 319 18.80 -8.88 -7.04
N ALA A 320 20.02 -8.93 -7.56
CA ALA A 320 21.10 -8.06 -7.12
C ALA A 320 21.05 -6.69 -7.84
N MET A 321 20.89 -5.60 -7.09
CA MET A 321 21.08 -4.24 -7.59
C MET A 321 22.56 -3.91 -7.82
N PRO A 322 22.91 -3.11 -8.84
CA PRO A 322 24.25 -2.55 -8.96
C PRO A 322 24.51 -1.51 -7.84
N PRO A 323 25.75 -1.43 -7.32
CA PRO A 323 26.10 -0.48 -6.27
C PRO A 323 26.26 0.93 -6.89
N GLY A 324 25.30 1.81 -6.63
CA GLY A 324 25.35 3.19 -7.11
C GLY A 324 24.00 3.90 -7.00
N GLY A 325 23.61 4.27 -5.79
CA GLY A 325 22.39 5.03 -5.52
C GLY A 325 22.44 6.42 -6.18
N CYS A 326 21.51 6.69 -7.10
CA CYS A 326 21.29 8.02 -7.64
C CYS A 326 20.59 8.89 -6.57
N ARG A 327 21.22 9.98 -6.15
CA ARG A 327 20.81 10.90 -5.06
C ARG A 327 19.53 11.72 -5.34
N VAL A 328 18.60 11.22 -6.15
CA VAL A 328 17.38 11.96 -6.54
C VAL A 328 16.26 11.78 -5.51
N CYS A 329 16.33 10.79 -4.62
CA CYS A 329 15.33 10.59 -3.57
C CYS A 329 15.35 11.68 -2.48
N GLY A 330 16.51 12.29 -2.18
CA GLY A 330 16.66 13.21 -1.04
C GLY A 330 16.17 14.66 -1.24
N ARG A 331 15.37 14.94 -2.28
CA ARG A 331 14.75 16.27 -2.51
C ARG A 331 13.26 16.15 -2.84
N LEU A 332 12.55 15.28 -2.12
CA LEU A 332 11.10 15.39 -1.96
C LEU A 332 10.81 16.17 -0.69
#